data_AF-A0A0K0F7T1-F1
#
_entry.id   AF-A0A0K0F7T1-F1
#
_cell.length_a   1.000
_cell.length_b   1.000
_cell.length_c   1.000
_cell.angle_alpha   90.00
_cell.angle_beta   90.00
_cell.angle_gamma   90.00
#
_symmetry.space_group_name_H-M   'P 1'
#
loop_
_entity.id
_entity.type
_entity.pdbx_description
1 polymer ?
#
loop_
_entity_poly.entity_id
_entity_poly.type
_entity_poly.pdbx_seq_one_letter_code
_entity_poly.pdbx_strand_id
1 'polypeptide(L)'
;MRTTSKEVDLTFLHSVYISLDGHTEVMRIFIKYFNNTNIVDSICVTASNCEEDLGNTLSFLQKIQNVRSPQLWLELPRQNVLRDFIIPVRNALLSIVIYERGDTGFINSGMINYFVENNPDLKKYELSLCNLETYRMIVETVVKVEQLRGNNCCFHGNISLSLDIPSFVDPSELLSYFHSEEFSYSNGKIGHEDCFYNSYLRRLVCSRFNHINISRTRMEIRFSDQCKGLYFRFETIMFQDNFFINN
;
A
#
# COMPACT_ATOMS: atom_id res chain seq x y z
N MET A 1 -2.80 45.16 -10.23
CA MET A 1 -2.53 44.48 -8.94
C MET A 1 -2.45 42.98 -9.22
N ARG A 2 -1.26 42.37 -9.11
CA ARG A 2 -1.13 40.91 -9.12
C ARG A 2 -1.52 40.43 -7.73
N THR A 3 -2.68 39.82 -7.58
CA THR A 3 -3.03 39.07 -6.38
C THR A 3 -2.10 37.86 -6.33
N THR A 4 -1.07 37.92 -5.50
CA THR A 4 -0.33 36.73 -5.09
C THR A 4 -1.33 35.81 -4.41
N SER A 5 -1.66 34.69 -5.06
CA SER A 5 -2.44 33.63 -4.43
C SER A 5 -1.76 33.30 -3.10
N LYS A 6 -2.49 33.39 -1.98
CA LYS A 6 -1.97 32.94 -0.70
C LYS A 6 -1.72 31.44 -0.84
N GLU A 7 -0.45 31.05 -0.93
CA GLU A 7 -0.08 29.65 -0.99
C GLU A 7 -0.61 28.96 0.26
N VAL A 8 -1.42 27.92 0.07
CA VAL A 8 -1.90 27.10 1.18
C VAL A 8 -0.72 26.26 1.63
N ASP A 9 -0.24 26.51 2.85
CA ASP A 9 0.82 25.72 3.45
C ASP A 9 0.27 24.36 3.92
N LEU A 10 0.66 23.31 3.22
CA LEU A 10 0.29 21.92 3.53
C LEU A 10 1.34 21.20 4.39
N THR A 11 2.30 21.93 4.96
CA THR A 11 3.41 21.38 5.75
C THR A 11 2.96 20.57 6.98
N PHE A 12 1.77 20.85 7.54
CA PHE A 12 1.28 20.21 8.77
C PHE A 12 0.13 19.22 8.55
N LEU A 13 0.04 18.60 7.37
CA LEU A 13 -0.97 17.57 7.12
C LEU A 13 -0.66 16.31 7.94
N HIS A 14 -1.49 16.02 8.93
CA HIS A 14 -1.41 14.76 9.69
C HIS A 14 -1.93 13.57 8.88
N SER A 15 -2.98 13.79 8.09
CA SER A 15 -3.59 12.77 7.23
C SER A 15 -4.09 13.39 5.94
N VAL A 16 -3.86 12.67 4.83
CA VAL A 16 -4.22 13.12 3.48
C VAL A 16 -5.05 12.05 2.80
N TYR A 17 -6.23 12.43 2.29
CA TYR A 17 -7.05 11.55 1.48
C TYR A 17 -7.20 12.13 0.08
N ILE A 18 -6.91 11.31 -0.92
CA ILE A 18 -6.92 11.67 -2.34
C ILE A 18 -7.68 10.60 -3.09
N SER A 19 -8.69 11.01 -3.84
CA SER A 19 -9.42 10.16 -4.77
C SER A 19 -9.26 10.70 -6.18
N LEU A 20 -8.79 9.85 -7.08
CA LEU A 20 -8.60 10.13 -8.50
C LEU A 20 -9.52 9.19 -9.27
N ASP A 21 -10.43 9.78 -10.02
CA ASP A 21 -11.35 9.06 -10.89
C ASP A 21 -11.41 9.81 -12.21
N GLY A 22 -10.65 9.37 -13.23
CA GLY A 22 -10.60 10.02 -14.55
C GLY A 22 -10.03 11.45 -14.62
N HIS A 23 -9.80 12.12 -13.50
CA HIS A 23 -9.49 13.56 -13.45
C HIS A 23 -8.13 13.87 -12.81
N THR A 24 -7.09 13.26 -13.34
CA THR A 24 -5.69 13.39 -12.91
C THR A 24 -5.07 14.76 -13.18
N GLU A 25 -5.70 15.62 -13.98
CA GLU A 25 -5.26 17.00 -14.18
C GLU A 25 -5.24 17.83 -12.89
N VAL A 26 -6.19 17.58 -11.99
CA VAL A 26 -6.20 18.21 -10.68
C VAL A 26 -4.99 17.75 -9.84
N MET A 27 -4.57 16.50 -10.04
CA MET A 27 -3.36 15.99 -9.41
C MET A 27 -2.12 16.76 -9.85
N ARG A 28 -2.00 17.11 -11.13
CA ARG A 28 -0.89 17.93 -11.62
C ARG A 28 -0.79 19.27 -10.88
N ILE A 29 -1.91 19.88 -10.52
CA ILE A 29 -1.94 21.11 -9.73
C ILE A 29 -1.54 20.81 -8.28
N PHE A 30 -2.17 19.80 -7.65
CA PHE A 30 -1.90 19.44 -6.27
C PHE A 30 -0.44 19.05 -6.04
N ILE A 31 0.16 18.27 -6.94
CA ILE A 31 1.58 17.88 -6.93
C ILE A 31 2.48 19.09 -6.77
N LYS A 32 2.17 20.25 -7.37
CA LYS A 32 3.04 21.44 -7.28
C LYS A 32 3.13 21.98 -5.85
N TYR A 33 2.07 21.82 -5.08
CA TYR A 33 1.98 22.27 -3.69
C TYR A 33 2.31 21.17 -2.68
N PHE A 34 2.28 19.91 -3.10
CA PHE A 34 2.66 18.79 -2.26
C PHE A 34 4.19 18.72 -2.12
N ASN A 35 4.70 19.40 -1.10
CA ASN A 35 6.10 19.35 -0.66
C ASN A 35 6.16 18.90 0.80
N ASN A 36 6.04 17.60 1.02
CA ASN A 36 5.97 17.08 2.38
C ASN A 36 7.37 16.88 2.98
N THR A 37 7.89 17.91 3.62
CA THR A 37 9.14 17.86 4.38
C THR A 37 8.95 17.14 5.73
N ASN A 38 7.73 17.10 6.24
CA ASN A 38 7.38 16.43 7.49
C ASN A 38 6.96 14.97 7.27
N ILE A 39 6.85 14.23 8.37
CA ILE A 39 6.29 12.88 8.33
C ILE A 39 4.76 13.01 8.43
N VAL A 40 4.06 12.55 7.39
CA VAL A 40 2.60 12.40 7.40
C VAL A 40 2.26 11.05 8.01
N ASP A 41 1.27 11.02 8.91
CA ASP A 41 0.93 9.78 9.60
C ASP A 41 0.17 8.81 8.68
N SER A 42 -0.72 9.32 7.83
CA SER A 42 -1.49 8.48 6.89
C SER A 42 -1.75 9.21 5.58
N ILE A 43 -1.52 8.53 4.45
CA ILE A 43 -1.97 8.99 3.13
C ILE A 43 -2.82 7.88 2.52
N CYS A 44 -4.03 8.20 2.10
CA CYS A 44 -4.86 7.31 1.30
C CYS A 44 -4.98 7.85 -0.11
N VAL A 45 -4.63 7.03 -1.09
CA VAL A 45 -4.71 7.34 -2.52
C VAL A 45 -5.62 6.32 -3.17
N THR A 46 -6.72 6.77 -3.73
CA THR A 46 -7.54 5.97 -4.65
C THR A 46 -7.30 6.47 -6.06
N ALA A 47 -7.02 5.56 -6.99
CA ALA A 47 -6.84 5.86 -8.40
C ALA A 47 -7.59 4.83 -9.24
N SER A 48 -8.67 5.28 -9.88
CA SER A 48 -9.49 4.53 -10.83
C SER A 48 -9.61 5.29 -12.15
N ASN A 49 -9.84 4.57 -13.24
CA ASN A 49 -10.09 5.16 -14.56
C ASN A 49 -9.01 6.19 -15.00
N CYS A 50 -7.76 5.95 -14.62
CA CYS A 50 -6.64 6.88 -14.86
C CYS A 50 -5.85 6.54 -16.14
N GLU A 51 -6.40 5.75 -17.07
CA GLU A 51 -5.67 5.22 -18.22
C GLU A 51 -5.16 6.31 -19.16
N GLU A 52 -5.92 7.38 -19.33
CA GLU A 52 -5.59 8.47 -20.24
C GLU A 52 -4.44 9.34 -19.74
N ASP A 53 -4.17 9.34 -18.42
CA ASP A 53 -3.17 10.21 -17.80
C ASP A 53 -2.57 9.58 -16.52
N LEU A 54 -2.10 8.34 -16.69
CA LEU A 54 -1.36 7.59 -15.67
C LEU A 54 -0.11 8.34 -15.19
N GLY A 55 0.50 9.15 -16.06
CA GLY A 55 1.73 9.90 -15.77
C GLY A 55 1.59 10.82 -14.57
N ASN A 56 0.45 11.52 -14.43
CA ASN A 56 0.20 12.37 -13.28
C ASN A 56 0.00 11.58 -11.98
N THR A 57 -0.69 10.42 -12.03
CA THR A 57 -0.83 9.53 -10.87
C THR A 57 0.53 8.99 -10.41
N LEU A 58 1.36 8.50 -11.34
CA LEU A 58 2.71 8.00 -11.03
C LEU A 58 3.60 9.12 -10.46
N SER A 59 3.55 10.32 -11.05
CA SER A 59 4.29 11.48 -10.57
C SER A 59 3.89 11.86 -9.14
N PHE A 60 2.62 11.72 -8.78
CA PHE A 60 2.16 11.93 -7.42
C PHE A 60 2.70 10.87 -6.46
N LEU A 61 2.58 9.58 -6.81
CA LEU A 61 3.08 8.49 -5.98
C LEU A 61 4.59 8.64 -5.70
N GLN A 62 5.38 9.16 -6.64
CA GLN A 62 6.80 9.46 -6.44
C GLN A 62 7.09 10.55 -5.40
N LYS A 63 6.11 11.38 -5.05
CA LYS A 63 6.24 12.39 -3.99
C LYS A 63 5.90 11.86 -2.60
N ILE A 64 5.32 10.67 -2.49
CA ILE A 64 4.99 10.02 -1.23
C ILE A 64 6.27 9.41 -0.64
N GLN A 65 7.07 10.23 0.06
CA GLN A 65 8.36 9.79 0.63
C GLN A 65 8.32 9.62 2.16
N ASN A 66 7.70 10.59 2.86
CA ASN A 66 7.73 10.69 4.32
C ASN A 66 6.35 10.34 4.90
N VAL A 67 5.95 9.07 4.83
CA VAL A 67 4.62 8.61 5.28
C VAL A 67 4.73 7.36 6.14
N ARG A 68 4.01 7.33 7.27
CA ARG A 68 3.98 6.16 8.15
C ARG A 68 3.04 5.05 7.70
N SER A 69 1.88 5.42 7.17
CA SER A 69 0.82 4.47 6.79
C SER A 69 0.16 4.83 5.45
N PRO A 70 0.84 4.63 4.31
CA PRO A 70 0.21 4.74 3.00
C PRO A 70 -0.83 3.64 2.78
N GLN A 71 -1.96 4.04 2.21
CA GLN A 71 -3.04 3.18 1.74
C GLN A 71 -3.24 3.47 0.25
N LEU A 72 -3.04 2.46 -0.59
CA LEU A 72 -3.04 2.61 -2.04
C LEU A 72 -4.14 1.73 -2.61
N TRP A 73 -5.16 2.35 -3.19
CA TRP A 73 -6.29 1.71 -3.86
C TRP A 73 -6.16 1.98 -5.35
N LEU A 74 -5.61 1.03 -6.08
CA LEU A 74 -5.18 1.18 -7.46
C LEU A 74 -6.00 0.26 -8.36
N GLU A 75 -6.78 0.87 -9.23
CA GLU A 75 -7.53 0.23 -10.31
C GLU A 75 -7.03 0.80 -11.65
N LEU A 76 -5.94 0.22 -12.13
CA LEU A 76 -5.18 0.67 -13.30
C LEU A 76 -5.16 -0.42 -14.40
N PRO A 77 -6.32 -0.86 -14.91
CA PRO A 77 -6.41 -2.01 -15.80
C PRO A 77 -5.58 -1.82 -17.07
N ARG A 78 -4.91 -2.90 -17.51
CA ARG A 78 -4.20 -2.98 -18.81
C ARG A 78 -3.03 -2.00 -18.98
N GLN A 79 -2.51 -1.45 -17.88
CA GLN A 79 -1.38 -0.53 -17.94
C GLN A 79 -0.05 -1.29 -17.78
N ASN A 80 0.84 -1.16 -18.76
CA ASN A 80 2.24 -1.57 -18.62
C ASN A 80 2.96 -0.54 -17.76
N VAL A 81 2.72 -0.58 -16.45
CA VAL A 81 3.52 0.23 -15.52
C VAL A 81 4.96 -0.24 -15.62
N LEU A 82 5.88 0.73 -15.71
CA LEU A 82 7.29 0.44 -15.82
C LEU A 82 7.73 -0.47 -14.66
N ARG A 83 8.37 -1.58 -14.98
CA ARG A 83 8.77 -2.60 -13.99
C ARG A 83 9.72 -2.05 -12.93
N ASP A 84 10.41 -0.96 -13.22
CA ASP A 84 11.34 -0.24 -12.35
C ASP A 84 10.71 0.95 -11.62
N PHE A 85 9.40 1.18 -11.76
CA PHE A 85 8.72 2.18 -10.95
C PHE A 85 8.79 1.80 -9.47
N ILE A 86 9.09 2.78 -8.62
CA ILE A 86 9.16 2.64 -7.17
C ILE A 86 8.41 3.80 -6.54
N ILE A 87 7.61 3.50 -5.52
CA ILE A 87 7.06 4.51 -4.61
C ILE A 87 8.13 4.75 -3.53
N PRO A 88 8.76 5.92 -3.45
CA PRO A 88 9.98 6.13 -2.68
C PRO A 88 9.73 6.37 -1.18
N VAL A 89 8.82 5.61 -0.56
CA VAL A 89 8.57 5.68 0.89
C VAL A 89 9.76 5.09 1.64
N ARG A 90 10.40 5.88 2.52
CA ARG A 90 11.62 5.49 3.23
C ARG A 90 11.63 5.95 4.69
N ASN A 91 12.28 5.18 5.56
CA ASN A 91 12.59 5.50 6.96
C ASN A 91 11.42 5.89 7.89
N ALA A 92 10.18 5.91 7.41
CA ALA A 92 9.01 6.29 8.19
C ALA A 92 7.90 5.21 8.16
N LEU A 93 7.95 4.28 7.22
CA LEU A 93 6.87 3.34 6.94
C LEU A 93 6.72 2.32 8.09
N LEU A 94 5.56 2.32 8.74
CA LEU A 94 5.20 1.39 9.81
C LEU A 94 4.20 0.33 9.30
N SER A 95 3.30 0.75 8.42
CA SER A 95 2.29 -0.11 7.82
C SER A 95 2.04 0.25 6.37
N ILE A 96 1.67 -0.71 5.54
CA ILE A 96 1.26 -0.46 4.16
C ILE A 96 -0.02 -1.21 3.85
N VAL A 97 -0.98 -0.51 3.26
CA VAL A 97 -2.19 -1.10 2.69
C VAL A 97 -2.12 -0.96 1.19
N ILE A 98 -2.19 -2.06 0.46
CA ILE A 98 -2.25 -2.06 -1.00
C ILE A 98 -3.44 -2.88 -1.45
N TYR A 99 -4.25 -2.23 -2.27
CA TYR A 99 -5.38 -2.79 -2.94
C TYR A 99 -5.20 -2.59 -4.43
N GLU A 100 -5.02 -3.69 -5.15
CA GLU A 100 -4.81 -3.71 -6.59
C GLU A 100 -5.93 -4.53 -7.26
N ARG A 101 -6.66 -3.91 -8.19
CA ARG A 101 -7.74 -4.54 -8.96
C ARG A 101 -7.55 -4.39 -10.45
N GLY A 102 -8.07 -5.36 -11.21
CA GLY A 102 -8.09 -5.30 -12.67
C GLY A 102 -6.83 -5.86 -13.34
N ASP A 103 -6.17 -6.83 -12.71
CA ASP A 103 -5.01 -7.56 -13.23
C ASP A 103 -3.82 -6.66 -13.66
N THR A 104 -3.51 -5.63 -12.87
CA THR A 104 -2.65 -4.53 -13.31
C THR A 104 -1.15 -4.81 -13.22
N GLY A 105 -0.75 -5.83 -12.47
CA GLY A 105 0.67 -6.16 -12.22
C GLY A 105 1.49 -4.98 -11.67
N PHE A 106 0.84 -3.97 -11.11
CA PHE A 106 1.45 -2.72 -10.65
C PHE A 106 2.41 -3.02 -9.51
N ILE A 107 1.96 -3.79 -8.52
CA ILE A 107 2.82 -4.26 -7.44
C ILE A 107 3.70 -5.39 -7.94
N ASN A 108 5.00 -5.14 -7.92
CA ASN A 108 6.02 -6.10 -8.34
C ASN A 108 7.06 -6.32 -7.24
N SER A 109 7.96 -7.28 -7.46
CA SER A 109 9.00 -7.64 -6.51
C SER A 109 10.01 -6.53 -6.26
N GLY A 110 10.31 -5.69 -7.25
CA GLY A 110 11.19 -4.53 -7.09
C GLY A 110 10.64 -3.55 -6.05
N MET A 111 9.36 -3.20 -6.15
CA MET A 111 8.71 -2.32 -5.18
C MET A 111 8.70 -2.90 -3.77
N ILE A 112 8.38 -4.18 -3.63
CA ILE A 112 8.28 -4.83 -2.33
C ILE A 112 9.66 -4.96 -1.69
N ASN A 113 10.68 -5.38 -2.44
CA ASN A 113 12.07 -5.37 -1.97
C ASN A 113 12.46 -3.97 -1.47
N TYR A 114 12.17 -2.93 -2.26
CA TYR A 114 12.46 -1.56 -1.87
C TYR A 114 11.80 -1.18 -0.54
N PHE A 115 10.49 -1.44 -0.38
CA PHE A 115 9.77 -1.12 0.85
C PHE A 115 10.37 -1.84 2.05
N VAL A 116 10.56 -3.16 1.93
CA VAL A 116 11.02 -3.97 3.05
C VAL A 116 12.44 -3.56 3.42
N GLU A 117 13.37 -3.39 2.47
CA GLU A 117 14.77 -3.03 2.76
C GLU A 117 14.93 -1.63 3.36
N ASN A 118 14.23 -0.63 2.81
CA ASN A 118 14.39 0.78 3.18
C ASN A 118 13.54 1.21 4.39
N ASN A 119 12.73 0.31 4.96
CA ASN A 119 11.87 0.60 6.11
C ASN A 119 12.00 -0.50 7.19
N PRO A 120 12.99 -0.39 8.11
CA PRO A 120 13.20 -1.37 9.18
C PRO A 120 12.03 -1.51 10.15
N ASP A 121 11.25 -0.44 10.30
CA ASP A 121 10.11 -0.37 11.20
C ASP A 121 8.80 -0.81 10.55
N LEU A 122 8.81 -1.21 9.27
CA LEU A 122 7.64 -1.75 8.59
C LEU A 122 7.29 -3.12 9.18
N LYS A 123 6.09 -3.22 9.77
CA LYS A 123 5.62 -4.44 10.45
C LYS A 123 4.25 -4.92 10.00
N LYS A 124 3.45 -4.06 9.37
CA LYS A 124 2.09 -4.41 8.99
C LYS A 124 1.89 -4.27 7.48
N TYR A 125 1.43 -5.34 6.87
CA TYR A 125 1.10 -5.43 5.45
C TYR A 125 -0.36 -5.84 5.36
N GLU A 126 -1.14 -5.05 4.65
CA GLU A 126 -2.50 -5.39 4.26
C GLU A 126 -2.54 -5.38 2.74
N LEU A 127 -2.81 -6.52 2.13
CA LEU A 127 -2.65 -6.73 0.70
C LEU A 127 -3.92 -7.35 0.12
N SER A 128 -4.45 -6.73 -0.92
CA SER A 128 -5.50 -7.27 -1.79
C SER A 128 -4.98 -7.20 -3.22
N LEU A 129 -4.59 -8.35 -3.76
CA LEU A 129 -3.91 -8.46 -5.05
C LEU A 129 -4.66 -9.44 -5.96
N CYS A 130 -4.45 -9.28 -7.27
CA CYS A 130 -5.15 -10.07 -8.28
C CYS A 130 -4.56 -11.49 -8.49
N ASN A 131 -3.35 -11.77 -7.99
CA ASN A 131 -2.57 -12.95 -8.37
C ASN A 131 -1.88 -13.61 -7.16
N LEU A 132 -1.97 -14.94 -7.10
CA LEU A 132 -1.35 -15.78 -6.07
C LEU A 132 0.19 -15.72 -6.10
N GLU A 133 0.80 -15.68 -7.28
CA GLU A 133 2.27 -15.60 -7.39
C GLU A 133 2.80 -14.30 -6.80
N THR A 134 2.05 -13.19 -6.92
CA THR A 134 2.41 -11.92 -6.27
C THR A 134 2.34 -12.06 -4.75
N TYR A 135 1.35 -12.75 -4.20
CA TYR A 135 1.28 -13.04 -2.76
C TYR A 135 2.48 -13.86 -2.29
N ARG A 136 2.82 -14.96 -2.98
CA ARG A 136 3.99 -15.80 -2.67
C ARG A 136 5.26 -14.96 -2.65
N MET A 137 5.51 -14.22 -3.72
CA MET A 137 6.67 -13.35 -3.86
C MET A 137 6.79 -12.33 -2.71
N ILE A 138 5.68 -11.71 -2.29
CA ILE A 138 5.70 -10.73 -1.20
C ILE A 138 6.05 -11.41 0.12
N VAL A 139 5.39 -12.53 0.43
CA VAL A 139 5.65 -13.27 1.67
C VAL A 139 7.13 -13.67 1.72
N GLU A 140 7.65 -14.32 0.67
CA GLU A 140 9.05 -14.74 0.59
C GLU A 140 10.02 -13.57 0.82
N THR A 141 9.77 -12.45 0.16
CA THR A 141 10.58 -11.24 0.28
C THR A 141 10.61 -10.73 1.72
N VAL A 142 9.42 -10.55 2.32
CA VAL A 142 9.29 -10.06 3.70
C VAL A 142 10.02 -10.99 4.67
N VAL A 143 9.79 -12.30 4.55
CA VAL A 143 10.37 -13.23 5.52
C VAL A 143 11.90 -13.32 5.36
N LYS A 144 12.41 -13.35 4.13
CA LYS A 144 13.85 -13.37 3.84
C LYS A 144 14.58 -12.15 4.42
N VAL A 145 14.04 -10.94 4.23
CA VAL A 145 14.67 -9.72 4.77
C VAL A 145 14.63 -9.71 6.30
N GLU A 146 13.53 -10.15 6.90
CA GLU A 146 13.40 -10.21 8.37
C GLU A 146 14.34 -11.24 9.00
N GLN A 147 14.64 -12.35 8.31
CA GLN A 147 15.71 -13.28 8.71
C GLN A 147 17.09 -12.63 8.67
N LEU A 148 17.40 -11.89 7.60
CA LEU A 148 18.69 -11.20 7.47
C LEU A 148 18.89 -10.16 8.58
N ARG A 149 17.84 -9.39 8.91
CA ARG A 149 17.81 -8.49 10.07
C ARG A 149 17.98 -9.24 11.40
N GLY A 150 17.44 -10.46 11.44
CA GLY A 150 17.63 -11.48 12.48
C GLY A 150 19.07 -11.64 12.96
N ASN A 151 19.99 -11.66 12.01
CA ASN A 151 21.38 -12.02 12.23
C ASN A 151 22.25 -10.86 12.74
N ASN A 152 21.80 -9.61 12.58
CA ASN A 152 22.63 -8.44 12.81
C ASN A 152 22.32 -7.70 14.13
N CYS A 153 21.09 -7.78 14.64
CA CYS A 153 20.65 -7.05 15.83
C CYS A 153 19.66 -7.86 16.69
N CYS A 154 19.48 -7.47 17.96
CA CYS A 154 18.46 -8.01 18.87
C CYS A 154 17.13 -7.23 18.75
N PHE A 155 16.57 -7.15 17.55
CA PHE A 155 15.29 -6.46 17.35
C PHE A 155 14.14 -7.48 17.38
N HIS A 156 13.13 -7.29 18.22
CA HIS A 156 11.97 -8.19 18.27
C HIS A 156 10.76 -7.46 17.71
N GLY A 157 10.15 -8.04 16.68
CA GLY A 157 8.97 -7.49 16.05
C GLY A 157 7.93 -8.55 15.78
N ASN A 158 6.68 -8.09 15.75
CA ASN A 158 5.55 -8.87 15.24
C ASN A 158 5.28 -8.35 13.82
N ILE A 159 5.45 -9.22 12.84
CA ILE A 159 5.16 -8.92 11.44
C ILE A 159 3.79 -9.51 11.13
N SER A 160 2.89 -8.69 10.60
CA SER A 160 1.53 -9.10 10.23
C SER A 160 1.32 -8.90 8.75
N LEU A 161 0.93 -9.96 8.04
CA LEU A 161 0.50 -9.94 6.65
C LEU A 161 -0.97 -10.35 6.60
N SER A 162 -1.83 -9.45 6.14
CA SER A 162 -3.26 -9.67 5.98
C SER A 162 -3.58 -9.74 4.49
N LEU A 163 -4.01 -10.90 4.02
CA LEU A 163 -4.20 -11.17 2.59
C LEU A 163 -5.69 -11.26 2.27
N ASP A 164 -6.18 -10.37 1.41
CA ASP A 164 -7.52 -10.43 0.84
C ASP A 164 -7.50 -11.31 -0.41
N ILE A 165 -7.57 -12.61 -0.18
CA ILE A 165 -7.54 -13.60 -1.25
C ILE A 165 -8.89 -13.55 -1.98
N PRO A 166 -8.90 -13.23 -3.30
CA PRO A 166 -10.14 -13.17 -4.06
C PRO A 166 -10.90 -14.50 -3.98
N SER A 167 -12.23 -14.44 -4.00
CA SER A 167 -13.08 -15.64 -3.85
C SER A 167 -12.89 -16.68 -4.96
N PHE A 168 -12.33 -16.29 -6.11
CA PHE A 168 -12.03 -17.18 -7.22
C PHE A 168 -10.68 -17.90 -7.10
N VAL A 169 -9.80 -17.46 -6.18
CA VAL A 169 -8.54 -18.15 -5.89
C VAL A 169 -8.81 -19.15 -4.79
N ASP A 170 -8.47 -20.42 -5.03
CA ASP A 170 -8.55 -21.45 -4.00
C ASP A 170 -7.51 -21.16 -2.90
N PRO A 171 -7.93 -20.83 -1.66
CA PRO A 171 -6.99 -20.59 -0.56
C PRO A 171 -6.15 -21.83 -0.23
N SER A 172 -6.59 -23.03 -0.65
CA SER A 172 -5.88 -24.28 -0.43
C SER A 172 -4.50 -24.29 -1.08
N GLU A 173 -4.31 -23.58 -2.20
CA GLU A 173 -3.02 -23.54 -2.91
C GLU A 173 -1.99 -22.71 -2.14
N LEU A 174 -2.42 -21.57 -1.58
CA LEU A 174 -1.56 -20.74 -0.74
C LEU A 174 -1.24 -21.43 0.59
N LEU A 175 -2.22 -22.08 1.19
CA LEU A 175 -2.05 -22.90 2.38
C LEU A 175 -1.05 -24.04 2.12
N SER A 176 -1.24 -24.78 1.02
CA SER A 176 -0.35 -25.87 0.63
C SER A 176 1.08 -25.39 0.45
N TYR A 177 1.27 -24.21 -0.14
CA TYR A 177 2.57 -23.56 -0.25
C TYR A 177 3.19 -23.22 1.13
N PHE A 178 2.45 -22.61 2.05
CA PHE A 178 2.97 -22.32 3.41
C PHE A 178 3.31 -23.57 4.24
N HIS A 179 2.84 -24.74 3.80
CA HIS A 179 3.11 -26.03 4.42
C HIS A 179 4.08 -26.91 3.60
N SER A 180 4.53 -26.44 2.44
CA SER A 180 5.48 -27.19 1.60
C SER A 180 6.91 -26.99 2.09
N GLU A 181 7.81 -27.87 1.66
CA GLU A 181 9.25 -27.71 1.91
C GLU A 181 9.84 -26.48 1.19
N GLU A 182 9.14 -25.95 0.17
CA GLU A 182 9.53 -24.73 -0.55
C GLU A 182 9.46 -23.52 0.38
N PHE A 183 8.45 -23.47 1.26
CA PHE A 183 8.37 -22.46 2.29
C PHE A 183 9.24 -22.88 3.47
N SER A 184 10.47 -22.34 3.51
CA SER A 184 11.56 -22.78 4.39
C SER A 184 11.35 -22.55 5.91
N TYR A 185 10.12 -22.31 6.35
CA TYR A 185 9.75 -21.94 7.71
C TYR A 185 8.90 -23.02 8.37
N SER A 186 9.55 -24.14 8.70
CA SER A 186 8.91 -25.43 9.00
C SER A 186 8.35 -25.61 10.42
N ASN A 187 8.19 -24.54 11.22
CA ASN A 187 7.71 -24.63 12.62
C ASN A 187 6.41 -23.85 12.89
N GLY A 188 5.69 -23.45 11.84
CA GLY A 188 4.40 -22.77 11.99
C GLY A 188 3.33 -23.68 12.57
N LYS A 189 2.47 -23.14 13.43
CA LYS A 189 1.23 -23.80 13.82
C LYS A 189 0.18 -23.55 12.75
N ILE A 190 -0.63 -24.57 12.46
CA ILE A 190 -1.85 -24.44 11.67
C ILE A 190 -2.76 -23.44 12.39
N GLY A 191 -3.14 -22.36 11.72
CA GLY A 191 -4.22 -21.51 12.20
C GLY A 191 -5.58 -22.01 11.68
N HIS A 192 -6.65 -21.58 12.36
CA HIS A 192 -8.03 -21.78 11.90
C HIS A 192 -8.31 -20.97 10.62
N GLU A 193 -9.52 -21.09 10.05
CA GLU A 193 -9.96 -20.56 8.73
C GLU A 193 -9.43 -19.17 8.31
N ASP A 194 -9.16 -18.26 9.26
CA ASP A 194 -8.66 -16.90 9.02
C ASP A 194 -7.15 -16.70 9.26
N CYS A 195 -6.42 -17.69 9.77
CA CYS A 195 -4.99 -17.62 10.07
C CYS A 195 -4.25 -18.68 9.26
N PHE A 196 -3.65 -18.29 8.14
CA PHE A 196 -2.93 -19.21 7.27
C PHE A 196 -1.63 -19.71 7.89
N TYR A 197 -0.90 -18.83 8.56
CA TYR A 197 0.41 -19.17 9.09
C TYR A 197 0.74 -18.33 10.31
N ASN A 198 1.12 -19.00 11.39
CA ASN A 198 1.55 -18.35 12.62
C ASN A 198 2.81 -19.05 13.13
N SER A 199 3.91 -18.31 13.18
CA SER A 199 5.21 -18.90 13.51
C SER A 199 6.16 -17.92 14.19
N TYR A 200 7.20 -18.52 14.75
CA TYR A 200 8.27 -17.84 15.46
C TYR A 200 9.57 -18.00 14.67
N LEU A 201 10.13 -16.90 14.20
CA LEU A 201 11.45 -16.89 13.59
C LEU A 201 12.51 -16.84 14.69
N ARG A 202 13.20 -17.97 14.90
CA ARG A 202 14.29 -18.05 15.87
C ARG A 202 15.46 -17.18 15.42
N ARG A 203 15.93 -16.28 16.29
CA ARG A 203 17.19 -15.56 16.08
C ARG A 203 18.35 -16.32 16.69
N LEU A 204 19.48 -16.36 15.98
CA LEU A 204 20.72 -16.95 16.46
C LEU A 204 21.38 -16.12 17.57
N VAL A 205 21.16 -14.80 17.56
CA VAL A 205 21.89 -13.85 18.42
C VAL A 205 21.38 -13.83 19.86
N CYS A 206 20.07 -13.87 20.10
CA CYS A 206 19.49 -13.65 21.44
C CYS A 206 18.52 -14.72 21.92
N SER A 207 18.36 -15.81 21.16
CA SER A 207 17.42 -16.92 21.46
C SER A 207 15.94 -16.53 21.61
N ARG A 208 15.59 -15.26 21.31
CA ARG A 208 14.21 -14.77 21.21
C ARG A 208 13.73 -14.81 19.76
N PHE A 209 12.44 -14.64 19.57
CA PHE A 209 11.79 -14.87 18.27
C PHE A 209 11.20 -13.58 17.70
N ASN A 210 11.21 -13.43 16.38
CA ASN A 210 10.22 -12.56 15.73
C ASN A 210 8.95 -13.38 15.55
N HIS A 211 7.80 -12.73 15.68
CA HIS A 211 6.52 -13.36 15.39
C HIS A 211 6.08 -12.99 13.97
N ILE A 212 5.69 -13.98 13.17
CA ILE A 212 5.07 -13.76 11.87
C ILE A 212 3.66 -14.32 11.90
N ASN A 213 2.71 -13.46 11.56
CA ASN A 213 1.32 -13.80 11.39
C ASN A 213 0.91 -13.52 9.94
N ILE A 214 0.45 -14.54 9.23
CA ILE A 214 -0.18 -14.44 7.92
C ILE A 214 -1.62 -14.87 8.10
N SER A 215 -2.54 -13.96 7.83
CA SER A 215 -3.97 -14.17 8.01
C SER A 215 -4.74 -13.80 6.76
N ARG A 216 -5.88 -14.46 6.57
CA ARG A 216 -6.91 -13.98 5.66
C ARG A 216 -7.51 -12.72 6.24
N THR A 217 -7.76 -11.74 5.38
CA THR A 217 -8.66 -10.64 5.70
C THR A 217 -9.73 -10.56 4.64
N ARG A 218 -10.84 -9.90 4.97
CA ARG A 218 -11.76 -9.37 3.97
C ARG A 218 -11.56 -7.87 3.99
N MET A 219 -10.95 -7.31 2.95
CA MET A 219 -10.92 -5.86 2.83
C MET A 219 -12.26 -5.39 2.35
N GLU A 220 -13.12 -5.03 3.30
CA GLU A 220 -14.22 -4.15 3.00
C GLU A 220 -13.66 -2.75 2.79
N ILE A 221 -14.06 -2.11 1.68
CA ILE A 221 -13.83 -0.67 1.46
C ILE A 221 -14.64 0.07 2.52
N ARG A 222 -14.09 0.17 3.72
CA ARG A 222 -14.59 1.05 4.75
C ARG A 222 -13.77 2.31 4.61
N PHE A 223 -14.36 3.34 3.99
CA PHE A 223 -13.85 4.69 4.16
C PHE A 223 -13.84 4.95 5.66
N SER A 224 -12.66 4.84 6.29
CA SER A 224 -12.60 4.88 7.74
C SER A 224 -12.96 6.29 8.16
N ASP A 225 -13.91 6.42 9.09
CA ASP A 225 -14.20 7.67 9.80
C ASP A 225 -12.97 8.20 10.59
N GLN A 226 -11.84 7.47 10.57
CA GLN A 226 -10.58 7.85 11.21
C GLN A 226 -9.74 8.82 10.37
N CYS A 227 -10.08 9.07 9.10
CA CYS A 227 -9.48 10.15 8.33
C CYS A 227 -10.07 11.50 8.76
N LYS A 228 -9.79 11.95 9.99
CA LYS A 228 -9.98 13.35 10.41
C LYS A 228 -8.88 14.21 9.77
N GLY A 229 -8.92 14.34 8.45
CA GLY A 229 -7.89 15.01 7.66
C GLY A 229 -8.48 15.86 6.54
N LEU A 230 -7.61 16.48 5.73
CA LEU A 230 -8.06 17.20 4.56
C LEU A 230 -8.61 16.19 3.54
N TYR A 231 -9.90 16.31 3.25
CA TYR A 231 -10.60 15.47 2.30
C TYR A 231 -10.70 16.21 0.96
N PHE A 232 -9.88 15.79 0.00
CA PHE A 232 -10.02 16.23 -1.38
C PHE A 232 -10.78 15.16 -2.15
N ARG A 233 -12.09 15.36 -2.30
CA ARG A 233 -12.92 14.60 -3.24
C ARG A 233 -13.14 15.45 -4.47
N PHE A 234 -12.46 15.11 -5.55
CA PHE A 234 -12.73 15.66 -6.85
C PHE A 234 -13.81 14.79 -7.50
N GLU A 235 -15.05 15.02 -7.10
CA GLU A 235 -16.20 14.48 -7.79
C GLU A 235 -16.63 15.41 -8.91
N THR A 236 -16.83 14.84 -10.08
CA THR A 236 -17.49 15.53 -11.18
C THR A 236 -18.96 15.72 -10.79
N ILE A 237 -19.31 16.92 -10.35
CA ILE A 237 -20.69 17.37 -10.46
C ILE A 237 -20.93 17.52 -11.96
N MET A 238 -21.56 16.50 -12.55
CA MET A 238 -22.22 16.64 -13.84
C MET A 238 -23.26 17.75 -13.69
N PHE A 239 -22.89 18.98 -14.06
CA PHE A 239 -23.89 20.00 -14.32
C PHE A 239 -24.71 19.50 -15.51
N GLN A 240 -25.87 18.91 -15.24
CA GLN A 240 -26.92 18.87 -16.23
C GLN A 240 -27.30 20.31 -16.52
N ASP A 241 -26.99 20.75 -17.74
CA ASP A 241 -27.45 22.02 -18.30
C ASP A 241 -28.95 22.19 -18.05
N ASN A 242 -29.30 23.20 -17.26
CA ASN A 242 -30.60 23.84 -17.29
C ASN A 242 -30.41 25.32 -16.96
N PHE A 243 -29.68 26.02 -17.82
CA PHE A 243 -29.86 27.46 -17.95
C PHE A 243 -31.20 27.71 -18.66
N PHE A 244 -32.28 27.82 -17.88
CA PHE A 244 -33.42 28.62 -18.30
C PHE A 244 -33.01 30.09 -18.22
N ILE A 245 -32.74 30.69 -19.39
CA ILE A 245 -32.84 32.14 -19.55
C ILE A 245 -34.35 32.44 -19.59
N ASN A 246 -34.90 32.91 -18.48
CA ASN A 246 -36.20 33.58 -18.49
C ASN A 246 -35.97 35.09 -18.46
N ASN A 247 -36.24 35.69 -19.63
CA ASN A 247 -36.53 37.09 -19.98
C ASN A 247 -35.78 38.22 -19.26
#